data_AF-A0A1L9NB52-F1
#
_entry.id   AF-A0A1L9NB52-F1
#
_cell.length_a   1.000
_cell.length_b   1.000
_cell.length_c   1.000
_cell.angle_alpha   90.00
_cell.angle_beta   90.00
_cell.angle_gamma   90.00
#
_symmetry.space_group_name_H-M   'P 1'
#
loop_
_entity.id
_entity.type
_entity.pdbx_description
1 polymer ?
#
loop_
_entity_poly.entity_id
_entity_poly.type
_entity_poly.pdbx_seq_one_letter_code
_entity_poly.pdbx_strand_id
1 'polypeptide(L)'
;MEMTSTVISDTFTILAELPASYQLRPFRTWKQLRNAVQAIYTQLEQHHWSGNQWLALTDMSQTAIEKLNEDHDLLAGISVRFTWMGTTGLLKVAAGAPHHFTTTEIFRYIDSQCFEMGVPRTQLTWGMA
;
A
#
# COMPACT_ATOMS: atom_id res chain seq x y z
N MET A 1 12.88 15.33 -41.46
CA MET A 1 12.64 14.18 -40.56
C MET A 1 12.13 14.77 -39.26
N GLU A 2 10.82 14.94 -39.15
CA GLU A 2 10.17 15.49 -37.95
C GLU A 2 10.20 14.44 -36.84
N MET A 3 10.79 14.79 -35.70
CA MET A 3 10.61 14.03 -34.47
C MET A 3 9.26 14.41 -33.90
N THR A 4 8.27 13.53 -34.07
CA THR A 4 7.01 13.63 -33.33
C THR A 4 7.32 13.34 -31.86
N SER A 5 7.50 14.39 -31.07
CA SER A 5 7.49 14.28 -29.62
C SER A 5 6.12 13.78 -29.20
N THR A 6 6.02 12.51 -28.83
CA THR A 6 4.85 11.96 -28.17
C THR A 6 4.68 12.71 -26.87
N VAL A 7 3.77 13.68 -26.83
CA VAL A 7 3.33 14.27 -25.58
C VAL A 7 2.62 13.16 -24.82
N ILE A 8 3.27 12.61 -23.79
CA ILE A 8 2.61 11.73 -22.83
C ILE A 8 1.63 12.63 -22.06
N SER A 9 0.43 12.79 -22.60
CA SER A 9 -0.70 13.44 -21.93
C SER A 9 -1.71 12.40 -21.48
N ASP A 10 -1.23 11.28 -20.96
CA ASP A 10 -2.07 10.44 -20.11
C ASP A 10 -1.91 10.97 -18.70
N THR A 11 -2.94 11.69 -18.23
CA THR A 11 -3.10 12.02 -16.82
C THR A 11 -2.98 10.74 -16.00
N PHE A 12 -1.80 10.53 -15.41
CA PHE A 12 -1.56 9.39 -14.55
C PHE A 12 -2.57 9.43 -13.41
N THR A 13 -3.34 8.36 -13.26
CA THR A 13 -4.28 8.19 -12.16
C THR A 13 -3.83 7.03 -11.29
N ILE A 14 -4.01 7.17 -9.99
CA ILE A 14 -3.70 6.13 -9.00
C ILE A 14 -4.52 4.84 -9.20
N LEU A 15 -5.56 4.89 -10.04
CA LEU A 15 -6.40 3.76 -10.39
C LEU A 15 -5.94 3.04 -11.67
N ALA A 16 -4.95 3.59 -12.39
CA ALA A 16 -4.43 2.98 -13.60
C ALA A 16 -3.79 1.62 -13.25
N GLU A 17 -4.01 0.63 -14.12
CA GLU A 17 -3.41 -0.71 -14.01
C GLU A 17 -3.81 -1.53 -12.77
N LEU A 18 -4.83 -1.11 -12.03
CA LEU A 18 -5.39 -1.95 -10.96
C LEU A 18 -6.03 -3.22 -11.55
N PRO A 19 -5.94 -4.38 -10.85
CA PRO A 19 -6.63 -5.58 -11.26
C PRO A 19 -8.13 -5.35 -11.34
N ALA A 20 -8.83 -5.90 -12.33
CA ALA A 20 -10.26 -5.68 -12.54
C ALA A 20 -11.16 -5.99 -11.32
N SER A 21 -10.65 -6.75 -10.34
CA SER A 21 -11.33 -7.11 -9.10
C SER A 21 -11.20 -6.09 -7.97
N TYR A 22 -10.50 -4.96 -8.18
CA TYR A 22 -10.37 -3.91 -7.18
C TYR A 22 -11.74 -3.34 -6.77
N GLN A 23 -11.88 -2.99 -5.49
CA GLN A 23 -13.11 -2.37 -5.01
C GLN A 23 -12.95 -0.85 -5.04
N LEU A 24 -13.92 -0.13 -5.62
CA LEU A 24 -13.97 1.34 -5.63
C LEU A 24 -15.18 1.83 -4.85
N ARG A 25 -14.97 2.65 -3.81
CA ARG A 25 -16.06 3.16 -2.97
C ARG A 25 -15.75 4.57 -2.44
N PRO A 26 -16.75 5.44 -2.21
CA PRO A 26 -16.50 6.72 -1.54
C PRO A 26 -16.15 6.53 -0.07
N PHE A 27 -15.23 7.34 0.45
CA PHE A 27 -14.97 7.44 1.88
C PHE A 27 -16.14 8.15 2.57
N ARG A 28 -16.64 7.53 3.65
CA ARG A 28 -17.79 8.05 4.40
C ARG A 28 -17.49 8.11 5.89
N THR A 29 -17.09 6.98 6.47
CA THR A 29 -16.78 6.86 7.90
C THR A 29 -15.68 5.83 8.14
N TRP A 30 -14.91 6.01 9.22
CA TRP A 30 -13.89 5.06 9.66
C TRP A 30 -14.45 3.65 9.95
N LYS A 31 -15.69 3.56 10.43
CA LYS A 31 -16.35 2.27 10.67
C LYS A 31 -16.58 1.51 9.35
N GLN A 32 -17.06 2.20 8.31
CA GLN A 32 -17.28 1.58 7.01
C GLN A 32 -15.96 1.19 6.35
N LEU A 33 -14.92 2.03 6.47
CA LEU A 33 -13.59 1.69 6.00
C LEU A 33 -13.04 0.42 6.66
N ARG A 34 -13.08 0.35 8.00
CA ARG A 34 -12.67 -0.84 8.76
C ARG A 34 -13.41 -2.10 8.31
N ASN A 35 -14.74 -2.01 8.15
CA ASN A 35 -15.53 -3.14 7.71
C ASN A 35 -15.15 -3.60 6.29
N ALA A 36 -14.85 -2.66 5.38
CA ALA A 36 -14.43 -2.98 4.02
C ALA A 36 -13.05 -3.66 4.00
N VAL A 37 -12.09 -3.13 4.77
CA VAL A 37 -10.75 -3.71 4.91
C VAL A 37 -10.82 -5.11 5.54
N GLN A 38 -11.62 -5.27 6.60
CA GLN A 38 -11.85 -6.57 7.25
C GLN A 38 -12.47 -7.58 6.29
N ALA A 39 -13.44 -7.17 5.48
CA ALA A 39 -14.06 -8.07 4.50
C ALA A 39 -13.06 -8.58 3.46
N ILE A 40 -12.21 -7.69 2.93
CA ILE A 40 -11.13 -8.08 2.01
C ILE A 40 -10.14 -9.02 2.71
N TYR A 41 -9.71 -8.69 3.92
CA TYR A 41 -8.80 -9.52 4.69
C TYR A 41 -9.35 -10.93 4.92
N THR A 42 -10.60 -11.04 5.37
CA THR A 42 -11.27 -12.34 5.59
C THR A 42 -11.42 -13.14 4.30
N GLN A 43 -11.72 -12.47 3.16
CA GLN A 43 -11.72 -13.15 1.86
C GLN A 43 -10.34 -13.70 1.51
N LEU A 44 -9.29 -12.89 1.66
CA LEU A 44 -7.92 -13.35 1.40
C LEU A 44 -7.56 -14.54 2.29
N GLU A 45 -7.85 -14.48 3.59
CA GLU A 45 -7.59 -15.57 4.53
C GLU A 45 -8.31 -16.87 4.11
N GLN A 46 -9.58 -16.79 3.70
CA GLN A 46 -10.37 -17.94 3.22
C GLN A 46 -9.88 -18.51 1.89
N HIS A 47 -9.22 -17.68 1.07
CA HIS A 47 -8.75 -18.03 -0.27
C HIS A 47 -7.22 -18.16 -0.35
N HIS A 48 -6.57 -18.62 0.72
CA HIS A 48 -5.10 -18.85 0.76
C HIS A 48 -4.29 -17.62 0.34
N TRP A 49 -4.70 -16.45 0.80
CA TRP A 49 -4.13 -15.14 0.49
C TRP A 49 -4.18 -14.74 -1.00
N SER A 50 -5.04 -15.39 -1.78
CA SER A 50 -5.30 -15.07 -3.18
C SER A 50 -6.60 -14.29 -3.37
N GLY A 51 -6.67 -13.48 -4.42
CA GLY A 51 -7.84 -12.67 -4.76
C GLY A 51 -7.58 -11.17 -4.70
N ASN A 52 -8.65 -10.39 -4.59
CA ASN A 52 -8.53 -8.94 -4.53
C ASN A 52 -7.87 -8.48 -3.23
N GLN A 53 -6.85 -7.63 -3.35
CA GLN A 53 -6.16 -7.00 -2.22
C GLN A 53 -6.36 -5.48 -2.19
N TRP A 54 -7.12 -4.92 -3.13
CA TRP A 54 -7.14 -3.50 -3.42
C TRP A 54 -8.49 -2.87 -3.09
N LEU A 55 -8.43 -1.74 -2.36
CA LEU A 55 -9.57 -0.88 -2.07
C LEU A 55 -9.20 0.56 -2.44
N ALA A 56 -9.86 1.10 -3.45
CA ALA A 56 -9.80 2.49 -3.83
C ALA A 56 -10.93 3.27 -3.12
N LEU A 57 -10.57 4.42 -2.55
CA LEU A 57 -11.43 5.33 -1.82
C LEU A 57 -11.53 6.65 -2.58
N THR A 58 -12.74 7.07 -2.96
CA THR A 58 -12.97 8.41 -3.52
C THR A 58 -13.45 9.38 -2.46
N ASP A 59 -13.46 10.68 -2.78
CA ASP A 59 -14.03 11.74 -1.94
C ASP A 59 -13.39 11.84 -0.55
N MET A 60 -12.11 11.47 -0.43
CA MET A 60 -11.39 11.61 0.83
C MET A 60 -11.10 13.09 1.09
N SER A 61 -11.36 13.53 2.32
CA SER A 61 -10.88 14.83 2.79
C SER A 61 -9.39 14.76 3.11
N GLN A 62 -8.70 15.89 3.01
CA GLN A 62 -7.28 16.00 3.34
C GLN A 62 -6.99 15.50 4.77
N THR A 63 -7.84 15.88 5.74
CA THR A 63 -7.74 15.40 7.13
C THR A 63 -7.89 13.88 7.25
N ALA A 64 -8.75 13.26 6.43
CA ALA A 64 -8.88 11.80 6.45
C ALA A 64 -7.66 11.10 5.85
N ILE A 65 -7.07 11.68 4.79
CA ILE A 65 -5.83 11.19 4.18
C ILE A 65 -4.68 11.25 5.20
N GLU A 66 -4.46 12.40 5.82
CA GLU A 66 -3.40 12.60 6.82
C GLU A 66 -3.56 11.62 7.98
N LYS A 67 -4.79 11.50 8.51
CA LYS A 67 -5.06 10.57 9.60
C LYS A 67 -4.76 9.12 9.22
N LEU A 68 -5.11 8.69 8.01
CA LEU A 68 -4.85 7.33 7.55
C LEU A 68 -3.36 7.09 7.24
N ASN A 69 -2.61 8.14 6.91
CA ASN A 69 -1.18 8.07 6.66
C ASN A 69 -0.34 8.03 7.96
N GLU A 70 -0.83 8.66 9.04
CA GLU A 70 -0.11 8.76 10.32
C GLU A 70 -0.52 7.69 11.34
N ASP A 71 -1.79 7.29 11.37
CA ASP A 71 -2.34 6.40 12.41
C ASP A 71 -2.50 4.97 11.87
N HIS A 72 -1.46 4.17 12.13
CA HIS A 72 -1.37 2.78 11.71
C HIS A 72 -2.35 1.83 12.44
N ASP A 73 -2.96 2.26 13.55
CA ASP A 73 -3.89 1.45 14.35
C ASP A 73 -5.37 1.61 13.92
N LEU A 74 -5.67 2.52 13.00
CA LEU A 74 -7.05 2.80 12.55
C LEU A 74 -7.78 1.60 11.97
N LEU A 75 -7.04 0.59 11.49
CA LEU A 75 -7.59 -0.56 10.78
C LEU A 75 -7.56 -1.84 11.61
N ALA A 76 -7.65 -1.70 12.94
CA ALA A 76 -7.83 -2.80 13.87
C ALA A 76 -6.73 -3.88 13.76
N GLY A 77 -5.49 -3.45 13.56
CA GLY A 77 -4.33 -4.33 13.43
C GLY A 77 -4.18 -5.03 12.07
N ILE A 78 -5.04 -4.73 11.09
CA ILE A 78 -4.84 -5.21 9.72
C ILE A 78 -3.76 -4.37 9.06
N SER A 79 -2.66 -5.01 8.66
CA SER A 79 -1.60 -4.36 7.90
C SER A 79 -2.10 -3.93 6.54
N VAL A 80 -1.96 -2.64 6.24
CA VAL A 80 -2.27 -2.06 4.93
C VAL A 80 -1.12 -1.21 4.45
N ARG A 81 -1.06 -1.00 3.14
CA ARG A 81 -0.27 0.07 2.53
C ARG A 81 -1.22 1.09 1.95
N PHE A 82 -0.98 2.35 2.26
CA PHE A 82 -1.79 3.47 1.81
C PHE A 82 -0.97 4.40 0.91
N THR A 83 -1.59 4.89 -0.16
CA THR A 83 -1.09 5.97 -1.01
C THR A 83 -2.29 6.76 -1.54
N TRP A 84 -2.09 7.99 -2.01
CA TRP A 84 -3.19 8.83 -2.48
C TRP A 84 -2.76 9.78 -3.60
N MET A 85 -3.75 10.26 -4.34
CA MET A 85 -3.61 11.31 -5.35
C MET A 85 -4.87 12.17 -5.33
N GLY A 86 -4.71 13.46 -5.05
CA GLY A 86 -5.85 14.36 -4.84
C GLY A 86 -6.76 13.84 -3.71
N THR A 87 -8.03 13.63 -4.01
CA THR A 87 -9.04 13.09 -3.08
C THR A 87 -9.24 11.58 -3.19
N THR A 88 -8.40 10.89 -3.97
CA THR A 88 -8.47 9.44 -4.18
C THR A 88 -7.36 8.74 -3.41
N GLY A 89 -7.74 7.88 -2.47
CA GLY A 89 -6.84 7.00 -1.74
C GLY A 89 -6.85 5.58 -2.30
N LEU A 90 -5.72 4.91 -2.25
CA LEU A 90 -5.58 3.50 -2.60
C LEU A 90 -4.98 2.75 -1.42
N LEU A 91 -5.72 1.73 -0.98
CA LEU A 91 -5.31 0.80 0.05
C LEU A 91 -4.99 -0.55 -0.57
N LYS A 92 -3.81 -1.06 -0.27
CA LYS A 92 -3.49 -2.48 -0.43
C LYS A 92 -3.60 -3.15 0.93
N VAL A 93 -4.53 -4.09 1.07
CA VAL A 93 -4.60 -4.98 2.23
C VAL A 93 -3.44 -5.96 2.12
N ALA A 94 -2.47 -5.84 3.01
CA ALA A 94 -1.32 -6.72 3.00
C ALA A 94 -1.72 -8.06 3.64
N ALA A 95 -1.74 -9.12 2.83
CA ALA A 95 -1.67 -10.48 3.35
C ALA A 95 -0.36 -10.63 4.15
N GLY A 96 -0.39 -11.34 5.28
CA GLY A 96 0.71 -11.44 6.26
C GLY A 96 2.05 -11.99 5.73
N ALA A 97 2.67 -12.92 6.49
CA ALA A 97 4.09 -13.32 6.38
C ALA A 97 4.71 -13.51 4.97
N PRO A 98 4.02 -13.95 3.89
CA PRO A 98 4.64 -14.12 2.57
C PRO A 98 5.22 -12.83 1.97
N HIS A 99 4.60 -11.66 2.23
CA HIS A 99 5.16 -10.38 1.79
C HIS A 99 6.34 -9.93 2.64
N HIS A 100 6.39 -10.35 3.91
CA HIS A 100 7.56 -10.12 4.76
C HIS A 100 8.77 -10.83 4.15
N PHE A 101 8.62 -12.08 3.69
CA PHE A 101 9.72 -12.90 3.18
C PHE A 101 10.53 -12.25 2.04
N THR A 102 9.89 -11.72 1.00
CA THR A 102 10.60 -11.09 -0.13
C THR A 102 11.36 -9.83 0.30
N THR A 103 10.74 -8.99 1.15
CA THR A 103 11.42 -7.81 1.68
C THR A 103 12.49 -8.19 2.71
N THR A 104 12.28 -9.23 3.50
CA THR A 104 13.23 -9.74 4.50
C THR A 104 14.52 -10.18 3.85
N GLU A 105 14.48 -10.91 2.74
CA GLU A 105 15.72 -11.36 2.09
C GLU A 105 16.49 -10.18 1.46
N ILE A 106 15.79 -9.18 0.92
CA ILE A 106 16.42 -7.93 0.46
C ILE A 106 17.04 -7.15 1.64
N PHE A 107 16.32 -7.02 2.75
CA PHE A 107 16.85 -6.38 3.97
C PHE A 107 18.09 -7.08 4.48
N ARG A 108 18.08 -8.42 4.53
CA ARG A 108 19.23 -9.22 4.97
C ARG A 108 20.42 -9.11 4.03
N TYR A 109 20.17 -9.06 2.73
CA TYR A 109 21.22 -8.84 1.75
C TYR A 109 21.88 -7.47 1.97
N ILE A 110 21.09 -6.41 2.11
CA ILE A 110 21.60 -5.05 2.33
C ILE A 110 22.32 -4.94 3.68
N ASP A 111 21.76 -5.49 4.76
CA ASP A 111 22.41 -5.58 6.07
C ASP A 111 23.79 -6.26 5.96
N SER A 112 23.86 -7.35 5.19
CA SER A 112 25.12 -8.09 4.97
C SER A 112 26.14 -7.25 4.20
N GLN A 113 25.72 -6.56 3.14
CA GLN A 113 26.59 -5.67 2.38
C GLN A 113 27.09 -4.49 3.23
N CYS A 114 26.24 -3.88 4.05
CA CYS A 114 26.64 -2.83 4.97
C CYS A 114 27.65 -3.34 6.01
N PHE A 115 27.44 -4.54 6.54
CA PHE A 115 28.39 -5.17 7.47
C PHE A 115 29.75 -5.44 6.81
N GLU A 116 29.77 -5.95 5.58
CA GLU A 116 31.00 -6.17 4.80
C GLU A 116 31.75 -4.85 4.50
N MET A 117 31.02 -3.74 4.38
CA MET A 117 31.57 -2.40 4.26
C MET A 117 32.06 -1.79 5.59
N GLY A 118 31.93 -2.52 6.69
CA GLY A 118 32.32 -2.07 8.03
C GLY A 118 31.32 -1.14 8.71
N VAL A 119 30.10 -1.03 8.19
CA VAL A 119 29.01 -0.29 8.83
C VAL A 119 28.42 -1.16 9.96
N PRO A 120 28.57 -0.78 11.24
CA PRO A 120 28.02 -1.53 12.34
C PRO A 120 26.48 -1.53 12.28
N ARG A 121 25.86 -2.64 12.68
CA ARG A 121 24.40 -2.75 12.74
C ARG A 121 23.73 -1.66 13.59
N THR A 122 24.43 -1.12 14.59
CA THR A 122 23.95 0.00 15.41
C THR A 122 23.83 1.33 14.67
N GLN A 123 24.43 1.44 13.47
CA GLN A 123 24.39 2.63 12.62
C GLN A 123 23.44 2.44 11.43
N LEU A 124 22.74 1.31 11.35
CA LEU A 124 21.78 1.00 10.30
C LEU A 124 20.40 0.76 10.93
N THR A 125 19.41 1.49 10.45
CA THR A 125 18.01 1.20 10.75
C THR A 125 17.21 1.23 9.46
N TRP A 126 16.28 0.30 9.35
CA TRP A 126 15.22 0.42 8.35
C TRP A 126 14.20 1.45 8.87
N GLY A 127 13.54 2.17 7.94
CA GLY A 127 12.42 3.03 8.30
C GLY A 127 11.34 2.18 9.00
N MET A 128 10.94 2.59 10.20
CA MET A 128 9.83 1.95 10.89
C MET A 128 8.56 2.21 10.08
N ALA A 129 7.89 1.14 9.67
CA ALA A 129 6.59 1.18 9.00
C ALA A 129 5.47 0.93 10.01
#